data_AF-A0A5A8DFC3-F1
#
_entry.id   AF-A0A5A8DFC3-F1
#
_cell.length_a   1.000
_cell.length_b   1.000
_cell.length_c   1.000
_cell.angle_alpha   90.00
_cell.angle_beta   90.00
_cell.angle_gamma   90.00
#
_symmetry.space_group_name_H-M   'P 1'
#
loop_
_entity.id
_entity.type
_entity.pdbx_description
1 polymer ?
#
loop_
_entity_poly.entity_id
_entity_poly.type
_entity_poly.pdbx_seq_one_letter_code
_entity_poly.pdbx_strand_id
1 'polypeptide(L)'
;MGTIDPAAISSVLGCLRLSAGNANATHRLRVLQSLTLIMTAQSVRLGSSSIAEALSICCKMLDDEDGSVARTAEATLRQLVPSVFDRLARETAVQVDEAPAAGSSAASGGGVASLPSGSAFEAGLALLQDLTLAVRGLSPRWLSAHEGASGAVMAAAGKTGSGTGAMGPSSAAGSGSGGGGGGGAAGSSGGGDDGPASQHPISPTTALELLETTVVSHASLICGSPALLKAMEALVLPTLGSRLPDEQDPQTSLRLFRLAAVVACEFAMRGAIRDSLDALLSVLVALLREAAG
;
A
#
# COMPACT_ATOMS: atom_id res chain seq x y z
N MET A 1 31.04 -7.70 1.69
CA MET A 1 29.75 -8.41 1.84
C MET A 1 29.12 -8.49 0.47
N GLY A 2 28.74 -9.69 0.01
CA GLY A 2 28.25 -9.89 -1.36
C GLY A 2 26.98 -9.09 -1.60
N THR A 3 27.03 -8.14 -2.54
CA THR A 3 25.84 -7.45 -3.05
C THR A 3 25.06 -8.48 -3.86
N ILE A 4 23.94 -8.97 -3.33
CA ILE A 4 23.01 -9.76 -4.12
C ILE A 4 22.56 -8.86 -5.27
N ASP A 5 22.68 -9.35 -6.50
CA ASP A 5 22.31 -8.61 -7.69
C ASP A 5 20.81 -8.25 -7.63
N PRO A 6 20.41 -6.97 -7.75
CA PRO A 6 19.01 -6.58 -7.79
C PRO A 6 18.21 -7.31 -8.88
N ALA A 7 18.84 -7.73 -9.99
CA ALA A 7 18.20 -8.52 -11.04
C ALA A 7 17.88 -9.96 -10.59
N ALA A 8 18.67 -10.53 -9.69
CA ALA A 8 18.38 -11.85 -9.13
C ALA A 8 17.16 -11.80 -8.20
N ILE A 9 17.00 -10.71 -7.44
CA ILE A 9 15.88 -10.53 -6.52
C ILE A 9 14.57 -10.37 -7.30
N SER A 10 14.55 -9.56 -8.36
CA SER A 10 13.35 -9.42 -9.20
C SER A 10 12.97 -10.74 -9.87
N SER A 11 13.96 -11.54 -10.32
CA SER A 11 13.69 -12.89 -10.83
C SER A 11 13.07 -13.80 -9.75
N VAL A 12 13.59 -13.77 -8.51
CA VAL A 12 13.05 -14.56 -7.40
C VAL A 12 11.63 -14.12 -7.05
N LEU A 13 11.36 -12.82 -6.98
CA LEU A 13 10.01 -12.29 -6.73
C LEU A 13 9.04 -12.67 -7.85
N GLY A 14 9.48 -12.64 -9.11
CA GLY A 14 8.70 -13.15 -10.24
C GLY A 14 8.36 -14.64 -10.11
N CYS A 15 9.32 -15.48 -9.69
CA CYS A 15 9.07 -16.90 -9.43
C CYS A 15 8.10 -17.13 -8.25
N LEU A 16 8.26 -16.37 -7.16
CA LEU A 16 7.35 -16.43 -6.01
C LEU A 16 5.94 -16.00 -6.40
N ARG A 17 5.80 -15.00 -7.26
CA ARG A 17 4.52 -14.54 -7.81
C ARG A 17 3.82 -15.62 -8.63
N LEU A 18 4.55 -16.32 -9.51
CA LEU A 18 4.00 -17.47 -10.24
C LEU A 18 3.55 -18.58 -9.27
N SER A 19 4.33 -18.80 -8.21
CA SER A 19 4.02 -19.78 -7.17
C SER A 19 2.82 -19.38 -6.30
N ALA A 20 2.52 -18.09 -6.17
CA ALA A 20 1.36 -17.59 -5.44
C ALA A 20 0.02 -17.98 -6.10
N GLY A 21 0.01 -18.18 -7.42
CA GLY A 21 -1.17 -18.67 -8.16
C GLY A 21 -1.40 -20.19 -8.04
N ASN A 22 -0.62 -20.90 -7.23
CA ASN A 22 -0.76 -22.35 -7.06
C ASN A 22 -2.03 -22.67 -6.25
N ALA A 23 -2.78 -23.69 -6.68
CA ALA A 23 -4.00 -24.14 -5.99
C ALA A 23 -3.76 -24.64 -4.55
N ASN A 24 -2.54 -25.08 -4.21
CA ASN A 24 -2.21 -25.56 -2.87
C ASN A 24 -1.95 -24.41 -1.89
N ALA A 25 -2.81 -24.29 -0.86
CA ALA A 25 -2.69 -23.31 0.21
C ALA A 25 -1.34 -23.36 0.93
N THR A 26 -0.75 -24.55 1.11
CA THR A 26 0.56 -24.69 1.74
C THR A 26 1.65 -23.98 0.94
N HIS A 27 1.59 -24.03 -0.39
CA HIS A 27 2.56 -23.31 -1.24
C HIS A 27 2.40 -21.80 -1.10
N ARG A 28 1.16 -21.28 -1.05
CA ARG A 28 0.89 -19.84 -0.87
C ARG A 28 1.39 -19.34 0.49
N LEU A 29 1.21 -20.12 1.56
CA LEU A 29 1.80 -19.81 2.88
C LEU A 29 3.33 -19.79 2.85
N ARG A 30 3.98 -20.71 2.12
CA ARG A 30 5.45 -20.69 1.94
C ARG A 30 5.91 -19.48 1.13
N VAL A 31 5.12 -19.01 0.16
CA VAL A 31 5.38 -17.76 -0.56
C VAL A 31 5.35 -16.58 0.41
N LEU A 32 4.31 -16.43 1.24
CA LEU A 32 4.22 -15.37 2.26
C LEU A 32 5.41 -15.37 3.23
N GLN A 33 5.82 -16.55 3.72
CA GLN A 33 7.00 -16.69 4.57
C GLN A 33 8.29 -16.24 3.85
N SER A 34 8.45 -16.61 2.58
CA SER A 34 9.60 -16.24 1.77
C SER A 34 9.65 -14.73 1.51
N LEU A 35 8.51 -14.10 1.22
CA LEU A 35 8.39 -12.66 1.07
C LEU A 35 8.77 -11.93 2.36
N THR A 36 8.28 -12.43 3.49
CA THR A 36 8.63 -11.89 4.82
C THR A 36 10.13 -11.89 5.04
N LEU A 37 10.80 -13.02 4.76
CA LEU A 37 12.24 -13.13 4.90
C LEU A 37 12.99 -12.16 3.98
N ILE A 38 12.62 -12.08 2.70
CA ILE A 38 13.28 -11.17 1.73
C ILE A 38 13.10 -9.71 2.17
N MET A 39 11.89 -9.31 2.53
CA MET A 39 11.59 -7.93 2.89
C MET A 39 12.09 -7.51 4.27
N THR A 40 12.35 -8.44 5.19
CA THR A 40 12.93 -8.12 6.51
C THR A 40 14.44 -8.34 6.57
N ALA A 41 15.04 -9.02 5.59
CA ALA A 41 16.47 -9.24 5.50
C ALA A 41 17.24 -7.92 5.34
N GLN A 42 18.03 -7.57 6.36
CA GLN A 42 18.80 -6.31 6.41
C GLN A 42 20.01 -6.30 5.47
N SER A 43 20.48 -7.48 5.07
CA SER A 43 21.63 -7.66 4.17
C SER A 43 21.29 -7.40 2.70
N VAL A 44 20.00 -7.25 2.36
CA VAL A 44 19.52 -7.13 0.99
C VAL A 44 19.05 -5.70 0.74
N ARG A 45 19.65 -5.01 -0.22
CA ARG A 45 19.09 -3.75 -0.75
C ARG A 45 18.00 -4.09 -1.76
N LEU A 46 16.79 -3.61 -1.49
CA LEU A 46 15.63 -3.81 -2.36
C LEU A 46 15.37 -2.52 -3.14
N GLY A 47 15.18 -2.67 -4.45
CA GLY A 47 14.68 -1.59 -5.31
C GLY A 47 13.22 -1.27 -5.00
N SER A 48 12.76 -0.09 -5.39
CA SER A 48 11.37 0.35 -5.20
C SER A 48 10.41 -0.62 -5.91
N SER A 49 10.76 -1.07 -7.12
CA SER A 49 10.00 -2.08 -7.87
C SER A 49 9.92 -3.44 -7.17
N SER A 50 11.00 -3.90 -6.55
CA SER A 50 11.02 -5.18 -5.80
C SER A 50 10.15 -5.11 -4.55
N ILE A 51 10.14 -3.97 -3.86
CA ILE A 51 9.26 -3.74 -2.70
C ILE A 51 7.80 -3.72 -3.15
N ALA A 52 7.50 -3.00 -4.25
CA ALA A 52 6.17 -2.94 -4.82
C ALA A 52 5.66 -4.34 -5.20
N GLU A 53 6.50 -5.13 -5.86
CA GLU A 53 6.15 -6.47 -6.29
C GLU A 53 5.86 -7.38 -5.10
N ALA A 54 6.71 -7.40 -4.08
CA ALA A 54 6.50 -8.19 -2.86
C ALA A 54 5.19 -7.82 -2.13
N LEU A 55 4.90 -6.52 -1.99
CA LEU A 55 3.66 -6.04 -1.39
C LEU A 55 2.43 -6.38 -2.25
N SER A 56 2.54 -6.26 -3.58
CA SER A 56 1.45 -6.61 -4.51
C SER A 56 1.09 -8.10 -4.44
N ILE A 57 2.07 -8.98 -4.25
CA ILE A 57 1.83 -10.41 -4.06
C ILE A 57 1.06 -10.66 -2.76
N CYS A 58 1.40 -9.97 -1.67
CA CYS A 58 0.66 -10.06 -0.41
C CYS A 58 -0.78 -9.56 -0.58
N CYS A 59 -0.96 -8.43 -1.26
CA CYS A 59 -2.27 -7.84 -1.54
C CYS A 59 -3.20 -8.80 -2.30
N LYS A 60 -2.67 -9.51 -3.32
CA LYS A 60 -3.44 -10.51 -4.07
C LYS A 60 -3.93 -11.69 -3.24
N MET A 61 -3.17 -12.06 -2.21
CA MET A 61 -3.54 -13.17 -1.33
C MET A 61 -4.53 -12.74 -0.24
N LEU A 62 -4.88 -11.45 -0.14
CA LEU A 62 -5.92 -10.99 0.79
C LEU A 62 -7.31 -11.49 0.36
N ASP A 63 -7.53 -11.65 -0.94
CA ASP A 63 -8.77 -12.17 -1.52
C ASP A 63 -8.72 -13.70 -1.77
N ASP A 64 -7.82 -14.41 -1.08
CA ASP A 64 -7.70 -15.87 -1.24
C ASP A 64 -8.91 -16.60 -0.63
N GLU A 65 -9.46 -17.56 -1.36
CA GLU A 65 -10.57 -18.43 -0.90
C GLU A 65 -10.23 -19.17 0.41
N ASP A 66 -8.94 -19.47 0.64
CA ASP A 66 -8.48 -20.05 1.88
C ASP A 66 -8.30 -18.94 2.94
N GLY A 67 -9.25 -18.87 3.87
CA GLY A 67 -9.22 -17.88 4.96
C GLY A 67 -7.99 -17.97 5.89
N SER A 68 -7.20 -19.04 5.85
CA SER A 68 -5.90 -19.10 6.55
C SER A 68 -4.81 -18.37 5.75
N VAL A 69 -4.82 -18.49 4.43
CA VAL A 69 -3.92 -17.76 3.52
C VAL A 69 -4.24 -16.27 3.59
N ALA A 70 -5.52 -15.88 3.48
CA ALA A 70 -5.95 -14.49 3.58
C ALA A 70 -5.53 -13.81 4.89
N ARG A 71 -5.78 -14.45 6.05
CA ARG A 71 -5.36 -13.92 7.36
C ARG A 71 -3.84 -13.85 7.50
N THR A 72 -3.12 -14.84 6.97
CA THR A 72 -1.65 -14.82 7.00
C THR A 72 -1.12 -13.71 6.09
N ALA A 73 -1.73 -13.49 4.93
CA ALA A 73 -1.37 -12.41 4.01
C ALA A 73 -1.59 -11.05 4.66
N GLU A 74 -2.70 -10.87 5.39
CA GLU A 74 -2.99 -9.63 6.12
C GLU A 74 -1.98 -9.40 7.25
N ALA A 75 -1.67 -10.43 8.04
CA ALA A 75 -0.63 -10.36 9.08
C ALA A 75 0.75 -10.05 8.48
N THR A 76 1.05 -10.65 7.33
CA THR A 76 2.30 -10.40 6.59
C THR A 76 2.33 -8.94 6.13
N LEU A 77 1.25 -8.42 5.56
CA LEU A 77 1.18 -7.02 5.12
C LEU A 77 1.40 -6.04 6.29
N ARG A 78 0.80 -6.32 7.46
CA ARG A 78 1.01 -5.56 8.71
C ARG A 78 2.47 -5.56 9.17
N GLN A 79 3.23 -6.60 8.86
CA GLN A 79 4.66 -6.66 9.14
C GLN A 79 5.50 -5.97 8.07
N LEU A 80 5.13 -6.13 6.79
CA LEU A 80 5.93 -5.67 5.66
C LEU A 80 5.86 -4.16 5.46
N VAL A 81 4.69 -3.54 5.65
CA VAL A 81 4.50 -2.10 5.45
C VAL A 81 5.42 -1.27 6.37
N PRO A 82 5.45 -1.47 7.70
CA PRO A 82 6.40 -0.77 8.57
C PRO A 82 7.87 -1.05 8.19
N SER A 83 8.19 -2.26 7.75
CA SER A 83 9.56 -2.63 7.40
C SER A 83 10.14 -1.82 6.22
N VAL A 84 9.28 -1.29 5.33
CA VAL A 84 9.70 -0.37 4.25
C VAL A 84 10.22 0.94 4.84
N PHE A 85 9.56 1.46 5.87
CA PHE A 85 9.97 2.68 6.56
C PHE A 85 11.16 2.45 7.49
N ASP A 86 11.30 1.28 8.11
CA ASP A 86 12.52 0.88 8.82
C ASP A 86 13.74 0.85 7.87
N ARG A 87 13.54 0.42 6.62
CA ARG A 87 14.60 0.44 5.59
C ARG A 87 14.96 1.88 5.22
N LEU A 88 13.95 2.73 5.02
CA LEU A 88 14.17 4.15 4.77
C LEU A 88 14.92 4.85 5.91
N ALA A 89 14.59 4.53 7.17
CA ALA A 89 15.29 5.06 8.35
C ALA A 89 16.78 4.72 8.33
N ARG A 90 17.10 3.49 7.96
CA ARG A 90 18.49 3.02 7.81
C ARG A 90 19.22 3.70 6.66
N GLU A 91 18.59 3.82 5.50
CA GLU A 91 19.19 4.52 4.36
C GLU A 91 19.50 5.99 4.69
N THR A 92 18.61 6.63 5.45
CA THR A 92 18.80 8.01 5.91
C THR A 92 19.93 8.12 6.94
N ALA A 93 20.03 7.17 7.88
CA ALA A 93 21.10 7.16 8.89
C ALA A 93 22.50 6.98 8.27
N VAL A 94 22.64 6.10 7.28
CA VAL A 94 23.92 5.87 6.58
C VAL A 94 24.37 7.12 5.84
N GLN A 95 23.46 7.89 5.24
CA GLN A 95 23.81 9.12 4.52
C GLN A 95 24.32 10.25 5.44
N VAL A 96 23.94 10.25 6.71
CA VAL A 96 24.44 11.22 7.70
C VAL A 96 25.88 10.89 8.14
N ASP A 97 26.26 9.61 8.16
CA ASP A 97 27.57 9.14 8.61
C ASP A 97 28.65 9.22 7.50
N GLU A 98 28.24 9.17 6.23
CA GLU A 98 29.14 9.27 5.06
C GLU A 98 29.38 10.72 4.59
N ALA A 99 28.85 11.73 5.29
CA ALA A 99 29.18 13.12 5.03
C ALA A 99 30.59 13.43 5.59
N PRO A 100 31.57 13.88 4.78
CA PRO A 100 32.90 14.12 5.29
C PRO A 100 32.86 15.27 6.30
N ALA A 101 33.36 15.02 7.50
CA ALA A 101 33.63 16.02 8.52
C ALA A 101 34.71 17.00 8.04
N ALA A 102 34.34 17.94 7.15
CA ALA A 102 35.13 19.11 6.84
C ALA A 102 34.62 20.28 7.69
N GLY A 103 35.53 20.85 8.47
CA GLY A 103 35.24 21.72 9.61
C GLY A 103 34.42 22.98 9.33
N SER A 104 33.65 23.33 10.38
CA SER A 104 33.15 24.65 10.80
C SER A 104 33.36 25.85 9.86
N SER A 105 32.25 26.46 9.43
CA SER A 105 32.01 27.88 9.71
C SER A 105 30.52 28.22 9.60
N ALA A 106 30.01 28.95 10.58
CA ALA A 106 28.65 29.43 10.65
C ALA A 106 28.37 30.45 9.53
N ALA A 107 27.39 30.15 8.68
CA ALA A 107 26.61 31.14 7.95
C ALA A 107 25.21 30.58 7.70
N SER A 108 24.21 31.33 8.19
CA SER A 108 22.78 31.15 8.00
C SER A 108 22.42 30.96 6.52
N GLY A 109 21.67 29.90 6.22
CA GLY A 109 21.08 29.63 4.91
C GLY A 109 20.90 28.13 4.72
N GLY A 110 19.63 27.70 4.63
CA GLY A 110 19.21 26.29 4.67
C GLY A 110 20.12 25.36 3.88
N GLY A 111 20.86 24.53 4.61
CA GLY A 111 21.48 23.36 4.04
C GLY A 111 20.36 22.50 3.48
N VAL A 112 20.32 22.37 2.15
CA VAL A 112 19.53 21.32 1.52
C VAL A 112 20.10 20.02 2.04
N ALA A 113 19.46 19.46 3.07
CA ALA A 113 19.65 18.07 3.42
C ALA A 113 19.43 17.32 2.10
N SER A 114 20.51 16.76 1.55
CA SER A 114 20.47 15.91 0.38
C SER A 114 19.26 14.99 0.53
N LEU A 115 18.25 15.14 -0.34
CA LEU A 115 17.05 14.33 -0.25
C LEU A 115 17.49 12.86 -0.24
N PRO A 116 16.87 12.00 0.58
CA PRO A 116 17.13 10.57 0.52
C PRO A 116 16.76 10.09 -0.89
N SER A 117 17.74 10.02 -1.79
CA SER A 117 17.54 9.66 -3.21
C SER A 117 17.59 8.14 -3.39
N GLY A 118 17.20 7.41 -2.35
CA GLY A 118 17.25 5.94 -2.28
C GLY A 118 15.95 5.31 -2.75
N SER A 119 16.04 4.07 -3.22
CA SER A 119 14.88 3.28 -3.63
C SER A 119 13.88 3.05 -2.50
N ALA A 120 14.31 3.06 -1.24
CA ALA A 120 13.40 2.97 -0.09
C ALA A 120 12.60 4.27 0.13
N PHE A 121 13.14 5.42 -0.24
CA PHE A 121 12.45 6.71 -0.13
C PHE A 121 11.31 6.81 -1.14
N GLU A 122 11.60 6.47 -2.40
CA GLU A 122 10.59 6.39 -3.45
C GLU A 122 9.47 5.40 -3.07
N ALA A 123 9.83 4.21 -2.58
CA ALA A 123 8.87 3.23 -2.12
C ALA A 123 8.03 3.72 -0.94
N GLY A 124 8.65 4.39 0.05
CA GLY A 124 7.94 4.94 1.21
C GLY A 124 6.93 6.02 0.83
N LEU A 125 7.31 6.93 -0.07
CA LEU A 125 6.42 7.98 -0.56
C LEU A 125 5.23 7.39 -1.34
N ALA A 126 5.52 6.45 -2.26
CA ALA A 126 4.48 5.80 -3.06
C ALA A 126 3.54 4.94 -2.19
N LEU A 127 4.08 4.25 -1.18
CA LEU A 127 3.29 3.45 -0.24
C LEU A 127 2.41 4.34 0.64
N LEU A 128 2.91 5.48 1.13
CA LEU A 128 2.11 6.44 1.89
C LEU A 128 0.92 6.95 1.06
N GLN A 129 1.15 7.23 -0.22
CA GLN A 129 0.10 7.63 -1.14
C GLN A 129 -0.93 6.51 -1.35
N ASP A 130 -0.47 5.28 -1.61
CA ASP A 130 -1.35 4.13 -1.85
C ASP A 130 -2.18 3.76 -0.61
N LEU A 131 -1.61 3.81 0.59
CA LEU A 131 -2.35 3.61 1.84
C LEU A 131 -3.41 4.69 2.04
N THR A 132 -3.08 5.96 1.76
CA THR A 132 -4.04 7.06 1.87
C THR A 132 -5.18 6.93 0.86
N LEU A 133 -4.90 6.45 -0.36
CA LEU A 133 -5.92 6.12 -1.34
C LEU A 133 -6.81 4.97 -0.86
N ALA A 134 -6.21 3.89 -0.32
CA ALA A 134 -6.95 2.74 0.19
C ALA A 134 -7.88 3.10 1.37
N VAL A 135 -7.46 3.99 2.27
CA VAL A 135 -8.33 4.54 3.34
C VAL A 135 -9.58 5.25 2.76
N ARG A 136 -9.44 5.89 1.60
CA ARG A 136 -10.56 6.52 0.89
C ARG A 136 -11.42 5.54 0.09
N GLY A 137 -11.12 4.25 0.12
CA GLY A 137 -11.74 3.25 -0.76
C GLY A 137 -11.32 3.42 -2.22
N LEU A 138 -10.15 3.99 -2.49
CA LEU A 138 -9.61 4.12 -3.84
C LEU A 138 -8.49 3.09 -4.07
N SER A 139 -8.34 2.64 -5.31
CA SER A 139 -7.32 1.64 -5.64
C SER A 139 -5.89 2.20 -5.54
N PRO A 140 -4.95 1.43 -4.98
CA PRO A 140 -3.55 1.84 -4.88
C PRO A 140 -2.94 1.95 -6.29
N ARG A 141 -2.27 3.06 -6.60
CA ARG A 141 -1.76 3.32 -7.96
C ARG A 141 -0.41 2.65 -8.18
N TRP A 142 0.48 2.72 -7.19
CA TRP A 142 1.83 2.20 -7.31
C TRP A 142 1.86 0.67 -7.24
N LEU A 143 1.10 0.07 -6.32
CA LEU A 143 0.95 -1.39 -6.24
C LEU A 143 0.27 -1.96 -7.50
N SER A 144 -0.78 -1.29 -8.02
CA SER A 144 -1.47 -1.74 -9.24
C SER A 144 -0.58 -1.66 -10.49
N ALA A 145 0.31 -0.68 -10.58
CA ALA A 145 1.25 -0.58 -11.69
C ALA A 145 2.18 -1.80 -11.78
N HIS A 146 2.61 -2.33 -10.63
CA HIS A 146 3.49 -3.51 -10.54
C HIS A 146 2.72 -4.83 -10.66
N GLU A 147 1.42 -4.80 -10.41
CA GLU A 147 0.52 -5.89 -10.78
C GLU A 147 0.38 -6.04 -12.30
N GLY A 148 0.28 -4.94 -13.05
CA GLY A 148 0.10 -4.98 -14.51
C GLY A 148 1.39 -5.19 -15.34
N ALA A 149 2.53 -4.65 -14.90
CA ALA A 149 3.77 -4.63 -15.70
C ALA A 149 4.31 -6.03 -16.08
N SER A 150 4.02 -7.06 -15.29
CA SER A 150 4.46 -8.43 -15.58
C SER A 150 3.61 -9.17 -16.63
N GLY A 151 2.40 -8.70 -16.95
CA GLY A 151 1.59 -9.28 -18.03
C GLY A 151 2.18 -9.02 -19.43
N ALA A 152 2.85 -7.87 -19.60
CA ALA A 152 3.51 -7.50 -20.84
C ALA A 152 4.76 -8.35 -21.13
N VAL A 153 5.49 -8.78 -20.10
CA VAL A 153 6.69 -9.64 -20.25
C VAL A 153 6.31 -11.06 -20.70
N MET A 154 5.18 -11.60 -20.22
CA MET A 154 4.64 -12.87 -20.76
C MET A 154 4.05 -12.74 -22.16
N ALA A 155 3.39 -11.62 -22.49
CA ALA A 155 2.90 -11.37 -23.85
C ALA A 155 4.04 -11.19 -24.88
N ALA A 156 5.21 -10.73 -24.45
CA ALA A 156 6.42 -10.66 -25.28
C ALA A 156 7.09 -12.04 -25.45
N ALA A 157 7.12 -12.88 -24.41
CA ALA A 157 7.67 -14.23 -24.48
C ALA A 157 6.79 -15.21 -25.30
N GLY A 158 5.49 -14.96 -25.41
CA GLY A 158 4.55 -15.79 -26.19
C GLY A 158 4.55 -15.56 -27.71
N LYS A 159 5.38 -14.65 -28.25
CA LYS A 159 5.37 -14.30 -29.70
C LYS A 159 6.53 -14.87 -30.52
N THR A 160 7.45 -15.62 -29.92
CA THR A 160 8.50 -16.33 -30.66
C THR A 160 8.15 -17.81 -30.81
N GLY A 161 7.15 -18.10 -31.63
CA GLY A 161 6.74 -19.45 -32.02
C GLY A 161 6.13 -19.42 -33.42
N SER A 162 6.96 -19.70 -34.41
CA SER A 162 6.65 -19.63 -35.85
C SER A 162 5.96 -20.89 -36.37
N GLY A 163 4.98 -20.71 -37.27
CA GLY A 163 4.53 -21.68 -38.29
C GLY A 163 3.61 -22.81 -37.81
N THR A 164 2.64 -23.34 -38.55
CA THR A 164 2.21 -23.22 -39.95
C THR A 164 0.87 -23.97 -40.09
N GLY A 165 -0.08 -23.40 -40.85
CA GLY A 165 -1.05 -24.13 -41.69
C GLY A 165 -2.19 -24.93 -41.05
N ALA A 166 -3.44 -24.57 -41.37
CA ALA A 166 -4.40 -25.45 -42.05
C ALA A 166 -5.72 -24.71 -42.32
N MET A 167 -6.26 -24.94 -43.52
CA MET A 167 -7.47 -24.36 -44.10
C MET A 167 -8.73 -25.16 -43.71
N GLY A 168 -9.79 -24.43 -43.30
CA GLY A 168 -11.23 -24.68 -43.52
C GLY A 168 -11.91 -25.90 -42.86
N PRO A 169 -13.24 -26.07 -43.04
CA PRO A 169 -14.29 -25.09 -43.37
C PRO A 169 -15.55 -25.15 -42.46
N SER A 170 -16.51 -24.28 -42.81
CA SER A 170 -17.87 -23.94 -42.35
C SER A 170 -18.82 -25.00 -41.72
N SER A 171 -19.94 -24.46 -41.20
CA SER A 171 -21.26 -25.06 -40.80
C SER A 171 -21.42 -25.27 -39.29
N ALA A 172 -22.57 -25.10 -38.63
CA ALA A 172 -23.92 -24.60 -38.95
C ALA A 172 -24.69 -24.44 -37.61
N ALA A 173 -25.84 -23.75 -37.65
CA ALA A 173 -27.02 -23.87 -36.77
C ALA A 173 -26.83 -23.63 -35.25
N GLY A 174 -27.59 -22.79 -34.56
CA GLY A 174 -28.99 -22.42 -34.77
C GLY A 174 -29.89 -23.27 -33.87
N SER A 175 -30.37 -22.63 -32.79
CA SER A 175 -31.59 -22.97 -32.03
C SER A 175 -31.53 -24.04 -30.93
N GLY A 176 -31.49 -23.56 -29.69
CA GLY A 176 -31.93 -24.28 -28.49
C GLY A 176 -33.13 -23.56 -27.84
N SER A 177 -34.28 -24.21 -27.83
CA SER A 177 -35.51 -23.73 -27.17
C SER A 177 -35.46 -24.10 -25.68
N GLY A 178 -35.82 -23.17 -24.80
CA GLY A 178 -36.04 -23.45 -23.38
C GLY A 178 -37.27 -22.70 -22.89
N GLY A 179 -38.34 -23.44 -22.58
CA GLY A 179 -39.56 -22.94 -21.94
C GLY A 179 -39.77 -23.61 -20.57
N GLY A 180 -40.44 -22.87 -19.68
CA GLY A 180 -40.87 -23.29 -18.33
C GLY A 180 -40.13 -22.50 -17.25
N GLY A 181 -40.76 -21.82 -16.28
CA GLY A 181 -42.13 -21.82 -15.80
C GLY A 181 -42.11 -21.87 -14.26
N GLY A 182 -42.71 -20.86 -13.60
CA GLY A 182 -42.90 -20.77 -12.13
C GLY A 182 -42.17 -19.57 -11.52
N GLY A 183 -42.74 -18.70 -10.68
CA GLY A 183 -44.02 -18.67 -9.98
C GLY A 183 -43.81 -18.37 -8.50
N GLY A 184 -44.12 -17.13 -8.06
CA GLY A 184 -44.22 -16.67 -6.66
C GLY A 184 -42.87 -16.37 -5.97
N ALA A 185 -42.74 -15.45 -5.00
CA ALA A 185 -43.67 -14.58 -4.29
C ALA A 185 -42.86 -13.43 -3.64
N ALA A 186 -43.59 -12.43 -3.14
CA ALA A 186 -43.13 -11.16 -2.58
C ALA A 186 -42.09 -11.24 -1.45
N GLY A 187 -41.27 -10.19 -1.36
CA GLY A 187 -40.45 -9.86 -0.19
C GLY A 187 -39.77 -8.50 -0.37
N SER A 188 -40.31 -7.48 0.30
CA SER A 188 -39.80 -6.12 0.35
C SER A 188 -38.51 -5.99 1.16
N SER A 189 -37.53 -5.25 0.65
CA SER A 189 -36.68 -4.27 1.38
C SER A 189 -35.64 -3.78 0.37
N GLY A 190 -35.60 -2.49 0.08
CA GLY A 190 -34.71 -1.58 0.79
C GLY A 190 -33.47 -1.38 -0.09
N GLY A 191 -33.41 -0.26 -0.79
CA GLY A 191 -32.37 0.03 -1.77
C GLY A 191 -30.97 0.10 -1.18
N GLY A 192 -30.04 -0.53 -1.89
CA GLY A 192 -28.61 -0.34 -1.82
C GLY A 192 -28.07 -0.78 -3.18
N ASP A 193 -27.63 0.19 -3.98
CA ASP A 193 -27.04 -0.01 -5.30
C ASP A 193 -25.63 -0.62 -5.09
N ASP A 194 -25.56 -1.93 -4.80
CA ASP A 194 -24.30 -2.66 -4.83
C ASP A 194 -23.93 -2.91 -6.30
N GLY A 195 -23.32 -1.89 -6.90
CA GLY A 195 -22.51 -2.06 -8.10
C GLY A 195 -21.47 -3.16 -7.87
N PRO A 196 -21.00 -3.85 -8.94
CA PRO A 196 -20.12 -5.00 -8.80
C PRO A 196 -18.92 -4.60 -7.95
N ALA A 197 -18.75 -5.30 -6.82
CA ALA A 197 -17.64 -5.12 -5.90
C ALA A 197 -16.33 -5.04 -6.68
N SER A 198 -15.84 -3.83 -6.92
CA SER A 198 -14.45 -3.60 -7.24
C SER A 198 -13.69 -3.96 -5.99
N GLN A 199 -13.38 -5.25 -5.84
CA GLN A 199 -12.64 -5.82 -4.72
C GLN A 199 -11.35 -5.03 -4.58
N HIS A 200 -11.33 -4.15 -3.58
CA HIS A 200 -10.15 -3.38 -3.23
C HIS A 200 -9.23 -4.34 -2.51
N PRO A 201 -7.99 -4.53 -2.98
CA PRO A 201 -7.11 -5.54 -2.42
C PRO A 201 -6.82 -5.31 -0.93
N ILE A 202 -7.01 -4.08 -0.43
CA ILE A 202 -6.86 -3.73 0.98
C ILE A 202 -8.17 -3.06 1.44
N SER A 203 -8.79 -3.59 2.49
CA SER A 203 -9.95 -2.96 3.13
C SER A 203 -9.59 -1.55 3.65
N PRO A 204 -10.49 -0.55 3.58
CA PRO A 204 -10.26 0.78 4.13
C PRO A 204 -9.86 0.77 5.61
N THR A 205 -10.43 -0.14 6.39
CA THR A 205 -10.10 -0.30 7.82
C THR A 205 -8.67 -0.79 7.99
N THR A 206 -8.28 -1.88 7.33
CA THR A 206 -6.90 -2.39 7.34
C THR A 206 -5.91 -1.34 6.83
N ALA A 207 -6.24 -0.61 5.77
CA ALA A 207 -5.41 0.47 5.25
C ALA A 207 -5.19 1.59 6.28
N LEU A 208 -6.23 1.95 7.05
CA LEU A 208 -6.14 2.93 8.12
C LEU A 208 -5.25 2.43 9.25
N GLU A 209 -5.38 1.16 9.65
CA GLU A 209 -4.49 0.55 10.66
C GLU A 209 -3.03 0.60 10.24
N LEU A 210 -2.75 0.28 8.98
CA LEU A 210 -1.40 0.29 8.40
C LEU A 210 -0.84 1.72 8.34
N LEU A 211 -1.67 2.69 7.94
CA LEU A 211 -1.30 4.10 7.89
C LEU A 211 -1.01 4.64 9.30
N GLU A 212 -1.89 4.37 10.26
CA GLU A 212 -1.70 4.75 11.67
C GLU A 212 -0.39 4.18 12.21
N THR A 213 -0.19 2.87 12.07
CA THR A 213 1.02 2.18 12.56
C THR A 213 2.29 2.76 11.94
N THR A 214 2.25 3.06 10.64
CA THR A 214 3.38 3.62 9.90
C THR A 214 3.72 5.02 10.40
N VAL A 215 2.71 5.91 10.48
CA VAL A 215 2.89 7.30 10.88
C VAL A 215 3.34 7.40 12.34
N VAL A 216 2.74 6.62 13.23
CA VAL A 216 3.10 6.59 14.65
C VAL A 216 4.52 6.08 14.86
N SER A 217 4.88 4.96 14.21
CA SER A 217 6.19 4.33 14.43
C SER A 217 7.35 5.11 13.79
N HIS A 218 7.08 5.87 12.72
CA HIS A 218 8.11 6.56 11.95
C HIS A 218 7.91 8.09 11.90
N ALA A 219 7.23 8.68 12.90
CA ALA A 219 6.91 10.10 12.93
C ALA A 219 8.15 11.01 12.79
N SER A 220 9.23 10.69 13.50
CA SER A 220 10.49 11.45 13.45
C SER A 220 11.12 11.45 12.05
N LEU A 221 11.03 10.32 11.34
CA LEU A 221 11.52 10.18 9.98
C LEU A 221 10.69 10.97 8.99
N ILE A 222 9.36 10.87 9.11
CA ILE A 222 8.42 11.57 8.23
C ILE A 222 8.58 13.08 8.38
N CYS A 223 8.70 13.58 9.61
CA CYS A 223 8.94 15.00 9.86
C CYS A 223 10.34 15.47 9.47
N GLY A 224 11.34 14.57 9.48
CA GLY A 224 12.70 14.89 9.05
C GLY A 224 12.85 15.07 7.54
N SER A 225 11.91 14.57 6.74
CA SER A 225 11.92 14.70 5.28
C SER A 225 10.86 15.69 4.78
N PRO A 226 11.23 16.81 4.14
CA PRO A 226 10.27 17.81 3.67
C PRO A 226 9.32 17.25 2.59
N ALA A 227 9.74 16.23 1.84
CA ALA A 227 8.91 15.62 0.80
C ALA A 227 7.87 14.65 1.39
N LEU A 228 8.22 13.83 2.39
CA LEU A 228 7.23 13.01 3.11
C LEU A 228 6.26 13.88 3.90
N LEU A 229 6.76 14.96 4.51
CA LEU A 229 5.94 15.94 5.20
C LEU A 229 4.90 16.59 4.27
N LYS A 230 5.31 17.06 3.08
CA LYS A 230 4.38 17.59 2.07
C LYS A 230 3.36 16.55 1.59
N ALA A 231 3.76 15.28 1.49
CA ALA A 231 2.85 14.21 1.12
C ALA A 231 1.82 13.93 2.23
N MET A 232 2.24 13.94 3.49
CA MET A 232 1.33 13.88 4.64
C MET A 232 0.33 15.04 4.63
N GLU A 233 0.79 16.26 4.36
CA GLU A 233 -0.04 17.45 4.27
C GLU A 233 -1.07 17.37 3.14
N ALA A 234 -0.63 16.98 1.95
CA ALA A 234 -1.49 16.95 0.77
C ALA A 234 -2.48 15.77 0.78
N LEU A 235 -2.15 14.67 1.47
CA LEU A 235 -2.90 13.42 1.37
C LEU A 235 -3.59 13.03 2.68
N VAL A 236 -2.88 13.04 3.81
CA VAL A 236 -3.39 12.52 5.09
C VAL A 236 -4.26 13.56 5.80
N LEU A 237 -3.89 14.84 5.81
CA LEU A 237 -4.72 15.86 6.47
C LEU A 237 -6.12 16.01 5.84
N PRO A 238 -6.28 16.09 4.50
CA PRO A 238 -7.60 16.16 3.88
C PRO A 238 -8.46 14.92 4.13
N THR A 239 -7.84 13.73 4.17
CA THR A 239 -8.57 12.48 4.42
C THR A 239 -9.08 12.38 5.84
N LEU A 240 -8.27 12.78 6.82
CA LEU A 240 -8.72 12.91 8.20
C LEU A 240 -9.85 13.93 8.32
N GLY A 241 -9.70 15.13 7.75
CA GLY A 241 -10.72 16.18 7.80
C GLY A 241 -12.07 15.76 7.22
N SER A 242 -12.08 14.95 6.15
CA SER A 242 -13.33 14.47 5.53
C SER A 242 -13.95 13.26 6.23
N ARG A 243 -13.16 12.32 6.77
CA ARG A 243 -13.68 11.08 7.38
C ARG A 243 -14.04 11.23 8.85
N LEU A 244 -13.25 11.97 9.62
CA LEU A 244 -13.45 12.11 11.07
C LEU A 244 -14.88 12.54 11.48
N PRO A 245 -15.58 13.45 10.77
CA PRO A 245 -16.94 13.84 11.15
C PRO A 245 -18.05 12.88 10.68
N ASP A 246 -17.78 12.04 9.68
CA ASP A 246 -18.80 11.16 9.05
C ASP A 246 -18.70 9.71 9.54
N GLU A 247 -17.63 9.36 10.25
CA GLU A 247 -17.35 7.99 10.66
C GLU A 247 -18.21 7.55 11.86
N GLN A 248 -19.12 6.60 11.61
CA GLN A 248 -20.03 6.05 12.61
C GLN A 248 -19.44 4.85 13.39
N ASP A 249 -18.40 4.21 12.87
CA ASP A 249 -17.77 3.07 13.54
C ASP A 249 -16.82 3.54 14.66
N PRO A 250 -17.09 3.20 15.94
CA PRO A 250 -16.32 3.75 17.06
C PRO A 250 -14.85 3.33 17.06
N GLN A 251 -14.52 2.14 16.54
CA GLN A 251 -13.12 1.68 16.45
C GLN A 251 -12.36 2.51 15.41
N THR A 252 -12.96 2.74 14.25
CA THR A 252 -12.40 3.53 13.16
C THR A 252 -12.27 5.01 13.57
N SER A 253 -13.29 5.58 14.23
CA SER A 253 -13.25 6.96 14.73
C SER A 253 -12.15 7.18 15.76
N LEU A 254 -11.94 6.24 16.69
CA LEU A 254 -10.83 6.30 17.65
C LEU A 254 -9.45 6.24 16.96
N ARG A 255 -9.30 5.41 15.92
CA ARG A 255 -8.05 5.34 15.14
C ARG A 255 -7.79 6.62 14.37
N LEU A 256 -8.80 7.16 13.69
CA LEU A 256 -8.71 8.45 13.00
C LEU A 256 -8.34 9.56 13.99
N PHE A 257 -8.93 9.57 15.18
CA PHE A 257 -8.62 10.53 16.23
C PHE A 257 -7.18 10.40 16.73
N ARG A 258 -6.69 9.18 16.97
CA ARG A 258 -5.28 8.94 17.37
C ARG A 258 -4.31 9.37 16.29
N LEU A 259 -4.58 9.02 15.05
CA LEU A 259 -3.78 9.44 13.89
C LEU A 259 -3.76 10.97 13.77
N ALA A 260 -4.91 11.61 13.89
CA ALA A 260 -5.05 13.06 13.90
C ALA A 260 -4.29 13.72 15.06
N ALA A 261 -4.34 13.15 16.27
CA ALA A 261 -3.60 13.65 17.43
C ALA A 261 -2.09 13.51 17.26
N VAL A 262 -1.61 12.39 16.70
CA VAL A 262 -0.18 12.17 16.43
C VAL A 262 0.32 13.15 15.37
N VAL A 263 -0.44 13.30 14.27
CA VAL A 263 -0.15 14.31 13.25
C VAL A 263 -0.17 15.71 13.87
N ALA A 264 -1.14 16.02 14.73
CA ALA A 264 -1.20 17.33 15.36
C ALA A 264 0.00 17.57 16.29
N CYS A 265 0.31 16.64 17.21
CA CYS A 265 1.41 16.80 18.15
C CYS A 265 2.78 16.87 17.45
N GLU A 266 3.08 15.93 16.55
CA GLU A 266 4.40 15.84 15.93
C GLU A 266 4.66 16.96 14.91
N PHE A 267 3.62 17.42 14.21
CA PHE A 267 3.76 18.45 13.18
C PHE A 267 3.61 19.86 13.76
N ALA A 268 2.80 20.06 14.81
CA ALA A 268 2.72 21.32 15.55
C ALA A 268 4.05 21.64 16.23
N MET A 269 4.65 20.65 16.92
CA MET A 269 5.90 20.83 17.65
C MET A 269 7.08 21.19 16.75
N ARG A 270 7.00 20.85 15.46
CA ARG A 270 8.05 21.13 14.47
C ARG A 270 7.74 22.33 13.57
N GLY A 271 6.64 23.06 13.82
CA GLY A 271 6.28 24.28 13.11
C GLY A 271 6.02 24.11 11.62
N ALA A 272 5.74 22.87 11.19
CA ALA A 272 5.90 22.45 9.81
C ALA A 272 4.68 22.77 8.93
N ILE A 273 3.48 22.84 9.52
CA ILE A 273 2.21 23.07 8.84
C ILE A 273 1.30 23.86 9.82
N ARG A 274 1.16 25.18 9.66
CA ARG A 274 0.32 26.00 10.58
C ARG A 274 -1.15 26.04 10.15
N ASP A 275 -1.42 26.27 8.87
CA ASP A 275 -2.78 26.60 8.42
C ASP A 275 -3.68 25.36 8.33
N SER A 276 -3.19 24.24 7.80
CA SER A 276 -3.96 22.99 7.73
C SER A 276 -4.11 22.30 9.09
N LEU A 277 -3.19 22.57 10.02
CA LEU A 277 -3.25 22.07 11.38
C LEU A 277 -4.35 22.77 12.19
N ASP A 278 -4.52 24.08 12.02
CA ASP A 278 -5.57 24.84 12.72
C ASP A 278 -6.97 24.33 12.33
N ALA A 279 -7.18 24.02 11.04
CA ALA A 279 -8.41 23.38 10.58
C ALA A 279 -8.62 22.02 11.25
N LEU A 280 -7.59 21.16 11.30
CA LEU A 280 -7.68 19.83 11.89
C LEU A 280 -7.89 19.88 13.41
N LEU A 281 -7.21 20.78 14.11
CA LEU A 281 -7.42 21.05 15.54
C LEU A 281 -8.83 21.57 15.82
N SER A 282 -9.36 22.45 14.97
CA SER A 282 -10.73 22.94 15.13
C SER A 282 -11.78 21.82 15.02
N VAL A 283 -11.58 20.88 14.10
CA VAL A 283 -12.46 19.70 13.96
C VAL A 283 -12.32 18.77 15.17
N LEU A 284 -11.09 18.50 15.64
CA LEU A 284 -10.86 17.67 16.84
C LEU A 284 -11.52 18.27 18.07
N VAL A 285 -11.39 19.58 18.28
CA VAL A 285 -12.02 20.29 19.41
C VAL A 285 -13.54 20.27 19.31
N ALA A 286 -14.11 20.43 18.11
CA ALA A 286 -15.55 20.33 17.89
C ALA A 286 -16.09 18.95 18.26
N LEU A 287 -15.43 17.88 17.81
CA LEU A 287 -15.83 16.50 18.12
C LEU A 287 -15.66 16.15 19.60
N LEU A 288 -14.59 16.62 20.25
CA LEU A 288 -14.41 16.44 21.69
C LEU A 288 -15.49 17.17 22.50
N ARG A 289 -15.92 18.34 22.03
CA ARG A 289 -17.00 19.10 22.67
C ARG A 289 -18.35 18.37 22.53
N GLU A 290 -18.62 17.80 21.36
CA GLU A 290 -19.82 17.00 21.13
C GLU A 290 -19.83 15.73 21.98
N ALA A 291 -18.68 15.06 22.15
CA ALA A 291 -18.56 13.87 22.99
C ALA A 291 -18.63 14.14 24.51
N ALA A 292 -18.39 15.39 24.95
CA ALA A 292 -18.38 15.79 26.36
C ALA A 292 -19.70 16.42 26.85
N GLY A 293 -20.67 16.65 25.95
CA GLY A 293 -22.01 17.18 26.26
C GLY A 293 -23.04 16.09 26.39
#